data_AF-T1KWD5-F1
#
_entry.id   AF-T1KWD5-F1
#
_cell.length_a   1.000
_cell.length_b   1.000
_cell.length_c   1.000
_cell.angle_alpha   90.00
_cell.angle_beta   90.00
_cell.angle_gamma   90.00
#
_symmetry.space_group_name_H-M   'P 1'
#
loop_
_entity.id
_entity.type
_entity.pdbx_description
1 polymer ?
#
loop_
_entity_poly.entity_id
_entity_poly.type
_entity_poly.pdbx_seq_one_letter_code
_entity_poly.pdbx_strand_id
1 'polypeptide(L)'
;MAIVKKEPKIREKAAENVNKKEPKEIKTKSPHGGDDNEPEIAVAHLAPKLFLQSYHPLLFKVGLRMSAGSITGSTQRCLSMLIAIKQMIHDHVTPENKDFARSFQAALNSAVKFLNQCRPMSVSMVNGIAFIKSHLSKISSTVPEEVARKQMKSLVEGFMTKEIELAVKAITKEGAKKIDHDGEVILTYGNPLLVKNILLKAFMDGKNFHVIVVDAKPRMVGKDLMKCLVSRGVKTTYIQINAIAHVMNKVTKVFLGAHAMLANGYAMASIGSAQIALVADSFNVPVLVCCETFKFSEKAILDSFALSKSGPLKPQEDFFNYGNTGKSKDSKGIKSKQDEVQKKEKKVNVLSLSYDLTPPSFITMIITEKSFLPASSVSAVIRNRTHELQ
;
A
#
# COMPACT_ATOMS: atom_id res chain seq x y z
N MET A 1 -49.48 28.23 -32.95
CA MET A 1 -50.06 28.67 -31.65
C MET A 1 -48.93 28.99 -30.69
N ALA A 2 -48.59 30.27 -30.53
CA ALA A 2 -47.52 30.71 -29.62
C ALA A 2 -48.04 31.95 -28.86
N ILE A 3 -48.04 31.86 -27.53
CA ILE A 3 -48.42 32.94 -26.63
C ILE A 3 -47.19 33.32 -25.81
N VAL A 4 -46.84 34.61 -25.87
CA VAL A 4 -45.83 35.31 -25.09
C VAL A 4 -46.44 35.81 -23.77
N LYS A 5 -45.68 35.80 -22.65
CA LYS A 5 -45.71 36.75 -21.51
C LYS A 5 -44.62 36.36 -20.49
N LYS A 6 -43.47 37.06 -20.44
CA LYS A 6 -43.08 38.27 -19.65
C LYS A 6 -43.15 38.12 -18.11
N GLU A 7 -41.97 38.21 -17.50
CA GLU A 7 -41.65 38.34 -16.06
C GLU A 7 -42.14 39.66 -15.44
N PRO A 8 -42.16 39.77 -14.09
CA PRO A 8 -42.11 41.05 -13.41
C PRO A 8 -40.90 41.25 -12.47
N LYS A 9 -40.55 42.54 -12.34
CA LYS A 9 -39.44 43.15 -11.61
C LYS A 9 -39.72 43.41 -10.12
N ILE A 10 -38.61 43.56 -9.41
CA ILE A 10 -38.34 43.97 -8.02
C ILE A 10 -38.90 45.36 -7.65
N ARG A 11 -39.27 45.57 -6.37
CA ARG A 11 -39.16 46.86 -5.66
C ARG A 11 -38.96 46.69 -4.15
N GLU A 12 -37.93 47.35 -3.62
CA GLU A 12 -37.55 47.50 -2.22
C GLU A 12 -38.43 48.51 -1.46
N LYS A 13 -38.52 48.36 -0.12
CA LYS A 13 -38.48 49.46 0.85
C LYS A 13 -37.81 49.01 2.16
N ALA A 14 -36.72 49.71 2.49
CA ALA A 14 -36.03 49.90 3.78
C ALA A 14 -36.98 50.48 4.86
N ALA A 15 -36.70 50.63 6.16
CA ALA A 15 -35.71 50.20 7.16
C ALA A 15 -36.27 50.70 8.52
N GLU A 16 -35.85 50.10 9.64
CA GLU A 16 -35.63 50.70 10.98
C GLU A 16 -35.86 49.69 12.11
N ASN A 17 -34.76 49.15 12.66
CA ASN A 17 -34.47 49.28 14.09
C ASN A 17 -33.05 48.79 14.39
N VAL A 18 -32.21 49.73 14.79
CA VAL A 18 -30.83 49.56 15.25
C VAL A 18 -30.83 49.66 16.76
N ASN A 19 -30.32 48.65 17.49
CA ASN A 19 -29.27 48.89 18.48
C ASN A 19 -28.57 47.64 19.02
N LYS A 20 -27.23 47.73 18.96
CA LYS A 20 -26.21 47.32 19.95
C LYS A 20 -25.97 45.83 20.22
N LYS A 21 -24.87 45.33 19.61
CA LYS A 21 -23.65 44.91 20.35
C LYS A 21 -22.45 44.88 19.40
N GLU A 22 -21.39 45.60 19.79
CA GLU A 22 -20.13 45.80 19.07
C GLU A 22 -19.16 44.60 19.11
N PRO A 23 -18.12 44.60 18.23
CA PRO A 23 -17.41 43.41 17.78
C PRO A 23 -16.14 43.12 18.60
N LYS A 24 -15.80 41.83 18.76
CA LYS A 24 -14.50 41.41 19.29
C LYS A 24 -13.55 40.99 18.17
N GLU A 25 -12.36 41.57 18.23
CA GLU A 25 -11.21 41.48 17.33
C GLU A 25 -10.86 40.07 16.86
N ILE A 26 -10.65 39.93 15.55
CA ILE A 26 -9.99 38.78 14.92
C ILE A 26 -8.49 39.05 14.94
N LYS A 27 -7.77 38.43 15.90
CA LYS A 27 -6.31 38.37 15.89
C LYS A 27 -5.85 37.19 15.04
N THR A 28 -5.07 37.51 14.03
CA THR A 28 -4.33 36.59 13.16
C THR A 28 -3.37 35.71 13.97
N LYS A 29 -3.47 34.38 13.80
CA LYS A 29 -2.43 33.41 14.17
C LYS A 29 -2.17 32.48 13.00
N SER A 30 -0.89 32.36 12.67
CA SER A 30 -0.27 31.53 11.64
C SER A 30 -0.49 30.03 11.87
N PRO A 31 -0.59 29.19 10.82
CA PRO A 31 -0.76 27.75 10.98
C PRO A 31 0.61 27.05 11.01
N HIS A 32 1.14 26.83 12.21
CA HIS A 32 2.12 25.79 12.52
C HIS A 32 1.65 25.09 13.80
N GLY A 33 1.26 23.82 13.66
CA GLY A 33 0.81 22.98 14.77
C GLY A 33 0.24 21.68 14.23
N GLY A 34 1.06 20.61 14.26
CA GLY A 34 0.68 19.28 13.85
C GLY A 34 -0.41 18.71 14.75
N ASP A 35 -1.42 18.12 14.12
CA ASP A 35 -2.49 17.39 14.80
C ASP A 35 -2.07 15.90 14.84
N ASP A 36 -1.28 15.55 15.85
CA ASP A 36 -0.99 14.18 16.24
C ASP A 36 -2.19 13.60 16.99
N ASN A 37 -3.18 13.13 16.23
CA ASN A 37 -4.24 12.27 16.76
C ASN A 37 -4.11 10.87 16.13
N GLU A 38 -3.12 10.09 16.60
CA GLU A 38 -3.08 8.63 16.42
C GLU A 38 -4.28 8.02 17.20
N PRO A 39 -5.12 7.17 16.59
CA PRO A 39 -6.20 6.52 17.32
C PRO A 39 -5.61 5.44 18.24
N GLU A 40 -5.94 5.50 19.54
CA GLU A 40 -5.71 4.42 20.51
C GLU A 40 -6.46 3.15 20.07
N ILE A 41 -5.78 2.29 19.31
CA ILE A 41 -6.31 0.99 18.89
C ILE A 41 -5.77 -0.08 19.85
N ALA A 42 -6.64 -0.56 20.74
CA ALA A 42 -6.68 -1.88 21.37
C ALA A 42 -5.32 -2.60 21.58
N VAL A 43 -4.53 -2.13 22.55
CA VAL A 43 -3.23 -2.73 22.96
C VAL A 43 -3.41 -3.99 23.85
N ALA A 44 -4.63 -4.37 24.21
CA ALA A 44 -4.87 -5.27 25.35
C ALA A 44 -4.73 -6.78 25.08
N HIS A 45 -4.75 -7.26 23.83
CA HIS A 45 -4.84 -8.71 23.56
C HIS A 45 -3.53 -9.40 23.11
N LEU A 46 -2.38 -8.70 23.13
CA LEU A 46 -1.11 -9.28 22.67
C LEU A 46 0.12 -8.98 23.55
N ALA A 47 -0.06 -8.47 24.76
CA ALA A 47 1.09 -8.16 25.63
C ALA A 47 0.89 -8.65 27.07
N PRO A 48 1.41 -9.83 27.43
CA PRO A 48 2.02 -9.99 28.74
C PRO A 48 3.23 -9.04 28.79
N LYS A 49 3.36 -8.23 29.84
CA LYS A 49 4.43 -7.25 30.07
C LYS A 49 5.87 -7.79 29.86
N LEU A 50 6.08 -9.11 29.79
CA LEU A 50 7.36 -9.76 29.47
C LEU A 50 7.84 -9.60 28.01
N PHE A 51 6.96 -9.37 27.02
CA PHE A 51 7.39 -9.33 25.61
C PHE A 51 8.14 -8.04 25.21
N LEU A 52 7.96 -6.95 25.96
CA LEU A 52 8.62 -5.65 25.71
C LEU A 52 10.13 -5.66 25.98
N GLN A 53 10.62 -6.59 26.81
CA GLN A 53 12.04 -6.65 27.18
C GLN A 53 12.92 -7.37 26.16
N SER A 54 12.34 -8.11 25.20
CA SER A 54 13.11 -8.95 24.27
C SER A 54 13.37 -8.33 22.89
N TYR A 55 12.67 -7.26 22.53
CA TYR A 55 12.71 -6.69 21.19
C TYR A 55 12.78 -5.16 21.21
N HIS A 56 13.40 -4.57 20.19
CA HIS A 56 13.50 -3.13 20.05
C HIS A 56 12.09 -2.47 19.93
N PRO A 57 11.78 -1.40 20.70
CA PRO A 57 10.42 -0.84 20.79
C PRO A 57 9.79 -0.45 19.45
N LEU A 58 10.57 0.17 18.54
CA LEU A 58 10.06 0.54 17.23
C LEU A 58 9.75 -0.66 16.34
N LEU A 59 10.55 -1.73 16.40
CA LEU A 59 10.28 -2.96 15.65
C LEU A 59 9.04 -3.66 16.19
N PHE A 60 8.85 -3.63 17.51
CA PHE A 60 7.63 -4.10 18.15
C PHE A 60 6.40 -3.30 17.67
N LYS A 61 6.47 -1.96 17.65
CA LYS A 61 5.39 -1.09 17.10
C LYS A 61 5.10 -1.44 15.63
N VAL A 62 6.12 -1.70 14.80
CA VAL A 62 5.93 -2.13 13.41
C VAL A 62 5.22 -3.48 13.32
N GLY A 63 5.65 -4.48 14.10
CA GLY A 63 5.02 -5.80 14.14
C GLY A 63 3.54 -5.73 14.54
N LEU A 64 3.22 -4.93 15.57
CA LEU A 64 1.83 -4.70 15.99
C LEU A 64 1.00 -4.02 14.90
N ARG A 65 1.51 -2.95 14.27
CA ARG A 65 0.81 -2.26 13.17
C ARG A 65 0.61 -3.16 11.95
N MET A 66 1.54 -4.07 11.68
CA MET A 66 1.41 -5.09 10.63
C MET A 66 0.31 -6.09 10.97
N SER A 67 0.25 -6.55 12.22
CA SER A 67 -0.73 -7.52 12.73
C SER A 67 -2.16 -6.91 12.82
N ALA A 68 -2.25 -5.65 13.23
CA ALA A 68 -3.52 -4.91 13.27
C ALA A 68 -4.04 -4.52 11.88
N GLY A 69 -3.22 -4.64 10.83
CA GLY A 69 -3.60 -4.24 9.48
C GLY A 69 -3.59 -2.72 9.24
N SER A 70 -3.02 -1.93 10.16
CA SER A 70 -2.83 -0.48 9.96
C SER A 70 -1.82 -0.18 8.87
N ILE A 71 -0.85 -1.08 8.64
CA ILE A 71 0.10 -1.01 7.51
C ILE A 71 -0.02 -2.26 6.63
N THR A 72 -0.49 -2.07 5.40
CA THR A 72 -0.82 -3.19 4.49
C THR A 72 0.03 -3.23 3.23
N GLY A 73 0.40 -2.07 2.67
CA GLY A 73 1.16 -1.96 1.43
C GLY A 73 2.59 -2.49 1.54
N SER A 74 3.11 -3.13 0.48
CA SER A 74 4.47 -3.68 0.46
C SER A 74 5.56 -2.62 0.70
N THR A 75 5.45 -1.47 0.05
CA THR A 75 6.41 -0.36 0.19
C THR A 75 6.36 0.23 1.60
N GLN A 76 5.15 0.50 2.12
CA GLN A 76 4.96 1.08 3.45
C GLN A 76 5.49 0.16 4.55
N ARG A 77 5.21 -1.15 4.47
CA ARG A 77 5.74 -2.15 5.41
C ARG A 77 7.27 -2.21 5.39
N CYS A 78 7.88 -2.20 4.21
CA CYS A 78 9.33 -2.19 4.08
C CYS A 78 9.94 -0.90 4.65
N LEU A 79 9.38 0.26 4.31
CA LEU A 79 9.87 1.55 4.82
C LEU A 79 9.79 1.64 6.35
N SER A 80 8.64 1.25 6.95
CA SER A 80 8.49 1.23 8.41
C SER A 80 9.49 0.29 9.07
N MET A 81 9.75 -0.87 8.47
CA MET A 81 10.77 -1.82 8.95
C MET A 81 12.17 -1.22 8.86
N LEU A 82 12.54 -0.59 7.75
CA LEU A 82 13.88 0.01 7.56
C LEU A 82 14.12 1.17 8.52
N ILE A 83 13.13 2.03 8.77
CA ILE A 83 13.19 3.09 9.79
C ILE A 83 13.43 2.47 11.18
N ALA A 84 12.70 1.41 11.52
CA ALA A 84 12.88 0.73 12.80
C ALA A 84 14.25 0.04 12.92
N ILE A 85 14.77 -0.55 11.83
CA ILE A 85 16.11 -1.14 11.80
C ILE A 85 17.20 -0.06 11.91
N LYS A 86 17.04 1.10 11.26
CA LYS A 86 17.97 2.23 11.39
C LYS A 86 18.09 2.67 12.85
N GLN A 87 16.97 2.78 13.57
CA GLN A 87 16.99 3.08 14.99
C GLN A 87 17.58 1.94 15.82
N MET A 88 17.27 0.69 15.48
CA MET A 88 17.88 -0.47 16.13
C MET A 88 19.41 -0.48 15.96
N ILE A 89 19.94 -0.08 14.80
CA ILE A 89 21.40 0.10 14.59
C ILE A 89 21.94 1.23 15.46
N HIS A 90 21.15 2.27 15.74
CA HIS A 90 21.55 3.34 16.66
C HIS A 90 21.67 2.81 18.09
N ASP A 91 20.69 2.07 18.56
CA ASP A 91 20.53 1.69 19.97
C ASP A 91 21.20 0.34 20.32
N HIS A 92 21.75 -0.37 19.32
CA HIS A 92 22.40 -1.67 19.54
C HIS A 92 23.66 -1.54 20.39
N VAL A 93 23.73 -2.28 21.49
CA VAL A 93 24.91 -2.36 22.35
C VAL A 93 25.64 -3.67 22.07
N THR A 94 26.93 -3.58 21.77
CA THR A 94 27.77 -4.74 21.48
C THR A 94 28.27 -5.37 22.79
N PRO A 95 28.04 -6.67 23.04
CA PRO A 95 28.63 -7.37 24.19
C PRO A 95 30.16 -7.43 24.09
N GLU A 96 30.86 -7.35 25.22
CA GLU A 96 32.34 -7.27 25.29
C GLU A 96 33.08 -8.39 24.54
N ASN A 97 32.45 -9.55 24.34
CA ASN A 97 33.05 -10.73 23.68
C ASN A 97 32.59 -10.96 22.22
N LYS A 98 31.89 -10.00 21.60
CA LYS A 98 31.39 -10.14 20.23
C LYS A 98 31.74 -8.92 19.39
N ASP A 99 31.96 -9.16 18.10
CA ASP A 99 32.02 -8.10 17.12
C ASP A 99 30.62 -7.56 16.83
N PHE A 100 30.56 -6.27 16.49
CA PHE A 100 29.32 -5.56 16.17
C PHE A 100 28.50 -6.29 15.09
N ALA A 101 29.14 -6.76 14.01
CA ALA A 101 28.47 -7.39 12.89
C ALA A 101 27.75 -8.69 13.30
N ARG A 102 28.43 -9.63 13.98
CA ARG A 102 27.80 -10.87 14.46
C ARG A 102 26.73 -10.60 15.53
N SER A 103 27.00 -9.69 16.46
CA SER A 103 26.04 -9.33 17.52
C SER A 103 24.76 -8.74 16.94
N PHE A 104 24.89 -7.78 16.03
CA PHE A 104 23.75 -7.15 15.36
C PHE A 104 23.02 -8.11 14.43
N GLN A 105 23.73 -8.99 13.71
CA GLN A 105 23.11 -10.01 12.87
C GLN A 105 22.22 -10.97 13.67
N ALA A 106 22.64 -11.37 14.88
CA ALA A 106 21.83 -12.18 15.77
C ALA A 106 20.56 -11.43 16.23
N ALA A 107 20.70 -10.16 16.61
CA ALA A 107 19.58 -9.30 16.99
C ALA A 107 18.60 -9.10 15.82
N LEU A 108 19.11 -8.86 14.61
CA LEU A 108 18.30 -8.74 13.39
C LEU A 108 17.55 -10.04 13.08
N ASN A 109 18.17 -11.21 13.22
CA ASN A 109 17.51 -12.50 13.02
C ASN A 109 16.34 -12.71 14.01
N SER A 110 16.51 -12.29 15.27
CA SER A 110 15.44 -12.32 16.27
C SER A 110 14.28 -11.40 15.86
N ALA A 111 14.58 -10.16 15.45
CA ALA A 111 13.58 -9.21 14.96
C ALA A 111 12.82 -9.73 13.73
N VAL A 112 13.52 -10.36 12.78
CA VAL A 112 12.91 -10.95 11.57
C VAL A 112 11.96 -12.09 11.94
N LYS A 113 12.34 -12.94 12.91
CA LYS A 113 11.48 -14.02 13.41
C LYS A 113 10.20 -13.45 14.02
N PHE A 114 10.31 -12.42 14.85
CA PHE A 114 9.16 -11.73 15.45
C PHE A 114 8.25 -11.11 14.38
N LEU A 115 8.79 -10.35 13.44
CA LEU A 115 7.99 -9.72 12.37
C LEU A 115 7.24 -10.77 11.55
N ASN A 116 7.88 -11.90 11.23
CA ASN A 116 7.27 -12.98 10.49
C ASN A 116 6.15 -13.69 11.28
N GLN A 117 6.26 -13.76 12.62
CA GLN A 117 5.19 -14.25 13.50
C GLN A 117 4.00 -13.27 13.55
N CYS A 118 4.25 -11.96 13.57
CA CYS A 118 3.17 -10.97 13.54
C CYS A 118 2.41 -11.01 12.22
N ARG A 119 3.13 -11.06 11.10
CA ARG A 119 2.57 -11.24 9.77
C ARG A 119 3.67 -11.67 8.79
N PRO A 120 3.42 -12.69 7.94
CA PRO A 120 4.33 -13.11 6.89
C PRO A 120 4.94 -11.92 6.12
N MET A 121 6.26 -11.89 6.03
CA MET A 121 6.98 -10.77 5.42
C MET A 121 6.68 -10.64 3.93
N SER A 122 6.51 -9.40 3.46
CA SER A 122 6.41 -9.13 2.02
C SER A 122 7.74 -9.34 1.32
N VAL A 123 7.73 -9.59 0.02
CA VAL A 123 8.93 -9.70 -0.82
C VAL A 123 9.82 -8.45 -0.66
N SER A 124 9.22 -7.26 -0.61
CA SER A 124 9.92 -6.00 -0.34
C SER A 124 10.73 -6.02 0.96
N MET A 125 10.17 -6.57 2.05
CA MET A 125 10.82 -6.67 3.35
C MET A 125 11.94 -7.72 3.31
N VAL A 126 11.67 -8.87 2.70
CA VAL A 126 12.65 -9.97 2.56
C VAL A 126 13.89 -9.48 1.80
N ASN A 127 13.69 -8.77 0.67
CA ASN A 127 14.78 -8.23 -0.13
C ASN A 127 15.56 -7.14 0.63
N GLY A 128 14.87 -6.25 1.36
CA GLY A 128 15.52 -5.25 2.20
C GLY A 128 16.37 -5.87 3.33
N ILE A 129 15.88 -6.93 3.97
CA ILE A 129 16.63 -7.68 4.99
C ILE A 129 17.82 -8.40 4.36
N ALA A 130 17.65 -9.04 3.19
CA ALA A 130 18.71 -9.72 2.48
C ALA A 130 19.85 -8.75 2.11
N PHE A 131 19.49 -7.55 1.64
CA PHE A 131 20.43 -6.46 1.36
C PHE A 131 21.21 -6.03 2.61
N ILE A 132 20.54 -5.86 3.75
CA ILE A 132 21.22 -5.51 5.01
C ILE A 132 22.16 -6.63 5.46
N LYS A 133 21.71 -7.90 5.39
CA LYS A 133 22.51 -9.06 5.79
C LYS A 133 23.75 -9.26 4.92
N SER A 134 23.64 -9.06 3.60
CA SER A 134 24.79 -9.21 2.70
C SER A 134 25.89 -8.18 2.97
N HIS A 135 25.51 -6.97 3.40
CA HIS A 135 26.49 -5.94 3.77
C HIS A 135 27.06 -6.15 5.17
N LEU A 136 26.26 -6.63 6.12
CA LEU A 136 26.77 -7.01 7.44
C LEU A 136 27.86 -8.09 7.35
N SER A 137 27.70 -9.08 6.48
CA SER A 137 28.72 -10.12 6.29
C SER A 137 30.03 -9.62 5.65
N LYS A 138 30.02 -8.45 5.00
CA LYS A 138 31.21 -7.84 4.38
C LYS A 138 32.00 -6.97 5.36
N ILE A 139 31.44 -6.62 6.53
CA ILE A 139 32.14 -5.81 7.53
C ILE A 139 33.17 -6.68 8.24
N SER A 140 34.45 -6.32 8.09
CA SER A 140 35.56 -6.96 8.80
C SER A 140 35.52 -6.65 10.30
N SER A 141 35.94 -7.62 11.13
CA SER A 141 36.10 -7.45 12.58
C SER A 141 37.19 -6.44 12.97
N THR A 142 38.00 -5.99 12.02
CA THR A 142 39.03 -4.97 12.23
C THR A 142 38.49 -3.54 12.23
N VAL A 143 37.25 -3.34 11.77
CA VAL A 143 36.63 -2.00 11.68
C VAL A 143 36.13 -1.58 13.06
N PRO A 144 36.44 -0.36 13.53
CA PRO A 144 35.88 0.16 14.78
C PRO A 144 34.35 0.18 14.75
N GLU A 145 33.72 -0.15 15.89
CA GLU A 145 32.26 -0.24 16.01
C GLU A 145 31.53 1.01 15.53
N GLU A 146 32.02 2.20 15.90
CA GLU A 146 31.42 3.47 15.50
C GLU A 146 31.42 3.67 13.97
N VAL A 147 32.49 3.23 13.30
CA VAL A 147 32.61 3.32 11.84
C VAL A 147 31.65 2.31 11.20
N ALA A 148 31.62 1.07 11.68
CA ALA A 148 30.71 0.04 11.19
C ALA A 148 29.24 0.45 11.36
N ARG A 149 28.90 1.02 12.51
CA ARG A 149 27.55 1.54 12.82
C ARG A 149 27.16 2.67 11.88
N LYS A 150 28.05 3.64 11.64
CA LYS A 150 27.80 4.75 10.72
C LYS A 150 27.64 4.26 9.27
N GLN A 151 28.49 3.33 8.83
CA GLN A 151 28.38 2.69 7.52
C GLN A 151 27.02 2.00 7.35
N MET A 152 26.58 1.21 8.33
CA MET A 152 25.29 0.51 8.28
C MET A 152 24.09 1.48 8.28
N LYS A 153 24.14 2.56 9.07
CA LYS A 153 23.09 3.60 9.04
C LYS A 153 23.00 4.25 7.66
N SER A 154 24.13 4.67 7.10
CA SER A 154 24.20 5.29 5.78
C SER A 154 23.74 4.33 4.68
N LEU A 155 24.02 3.03 4.82
CA LEU A 155 23.57 2.01 3.89
C LEU A 155 22.05 1.84 3.89
N VAL A 156 21.42 1.80 5.07
CA VAL A 156 19.95 1.70 5.20
C VAL A 156 19.28 2.96 4.63
N GLU A 157 19.81 4.14 4.94
CA GLU A 157 19.33 5.40 4.36
C GLU A 157 19.49 5.43 2.83
N GLY A 158 20.64 4.98 2.33
CA GLY A 158 20.93 4.88 0.91
C GLY A 158 19.91 3.98 0.19
N PHE A 159 19.56 2.84 0.78
CA PHE A 159 18.51 1.96 0.25
C PHE A 159 17.13 2.66 0.25
N MET A 160 16.74 3.30 1.35
CA MET A 160 15.45 4.02 1.42
C MET A 160 15.35 5.11 0.34
N THR A 161 16.39 5.91 0.18
CA THR A 161 16.39 7.01 -0.79
C THR A 161 16.47 6.50 -2.23
N LYS A 162 17.46 5.65 -2.55
CA LYS A 162 17.72 5.23 -3.93
C LYS A 162 16.72 4.20 -4.45
N GLU A 163 16.47 3.15 -3.68
CA GLU A 163 15.66 2.00 -4.12
C GLU A 163 14.16 2.23 -3.96
N ILE A 164 13.75 3.11 -3.04
CA ILE A 164 12.33 3.37 -2.77
C ILE A 164 11.93 4.75 -3.26
N GLU A 165 12.48 5.83 -2.71
CA GLU A 165 11.98 7.18 -3.00
C GLU A 165 12.24 7.63 -4.44
N LEU A 166 13.47 7.49 -4.93
CA LEU A 166 13.83 7.84 -6.30
C LEU A 166 13.14 6.91 -7.31
N ALA A 167 13.03 5.62 -7.00
CA ALA A 167 12.31 4.66 -7.84
C ALA A 167 10.83 5.05 -8.00
N VAL A 168 10.14 5.36 -6.90
CA VAL A 168 8.74 5.83 -6.92
C VAL A 168 8.60 7.10 -7.77
N LYS A 169 9.52 8.06 -7.63
CA LYS A 169 9.50 9.30 -8.44
C LYS A 169 9.71 9.02 -9.93
N ALA A 170 10.67 8.16 -10.28
CA ALA A 170 10.96 7.78 -11.66
C ALA A 170 9.77 7.06 -12.31
N ILE A 171 9.21 6.04 -11.65
CA ILE A 171 8.02 5.30 -12.11
C ILE A 171 6.83 6.24 -12.26
N THR A 172 6.64 7.17 -11.32
CA THR A 172 5.55 8.15 -11.40
C THR A 172 5.68 9.02 -12.65
N LYS A 173 6.89 9.51 -12.93
CA LYS A 173 7.17 10.34 -14.10
C LYS A 173 6.98 9.56 -15.40
N GLU A 174 7.56 8.38 -15.52
CA GLU A 174 7.50 7.56 -16.75
C GLU A 174 6.10 6.97 -16.97
N GLY A 175 5.43 6.53 -15.89
CA GLY A 175 4.05 6.04 -15.95
C GLY A 175 3.05 7.12 -16.34
N ALA A 176 3.25 8.37 -15.88
CA ALA A 176 2.40 9.49 -16.29
C ALA A 176 2.50 9.77 -17.80
N LYS A 177 3.65 9.48 -18.44
CA LYS A 177 3.79 9.61 -19.91
C LYS A 177 2.93 8.62 -20.68
N LYS A 178 2.53 7.48 -20.09
CA LYS A 178 1.70 6.45 -20.74
C LYS A 178 0.21 6.79 -20.77
N ILE A 179 -0.20 7.85 -20.09
CA ILE A 179 -1.51 8.47 -20.26
C ILE A 179 -1.26 9.60 -21.26
N ASP A 180 -1.39 9.37 -22.55
CA ASP A 180 -0.89 10.25 -23.61
C ASP A 180 -1.98 10.87 -24.47
N HIS A 181 -3.16 10.29 -24.48
CA HIS A 181 -4.28 10.78 -25.29
C HIS A 181 -5.32 11.49 -24.44
N ASP A 182 -5.97 12.50 -25.03
CA ASP A 182 -7.10 13.16 -24.39
C ASP A 182 -8.34 12.26 -24.45
N GLY A 183 -9.11 12.23 -23.36
CA GLY A 183 -10.31 11.42 -23.25
C GLY A 183 -10.05 9.96 -22.87
N GLU A 184 -8.83 9.59 -22.51
CA GLU A 184 -8.53 8.23 -22.06
C GLU A 184 -9.31 7.82 -20.81
N VAL A 185 -9.64 6.54 -20.74
CA VAL A 185 -10.36 5.94 -19.62
C VAL A 185 -9.44 4.93 -18.96
N ILE A 186 -8.88 5.32 -17.82
CA ILE A 186 -7.90 4.56 -17.07
C ILE A 186 -8.61 3.74 -15.99
N LEU A 187 -8.49 2.42 -16.04
CA LEU A 187 -9.00 1.54 -14.99
C LEU A 187 -7.90 1.18 -14.01
N THR A 188 -8.22 1.20 -12.71
CA THR A 188 -7.32 0.73 -11.65
C THR A 188 -8.07 -0.03 -10.57
N TYR A 189 -7.35 -0.74 -9.71
CA TYR A 189 -7.91 -1.64 -8.70
C TYR A 189 -7.37 -1.37 -7.30
N GLY A 190 -8.27 -1.13 -6.34
CA GLY A 190 -7.92 -0.83 -4.96
C GLY A 190 -7.22 0.53 -4.81
N ASN A 191 -6.17 0.60 -3.99
CA ASN A 191 -5.41 1.84 -3.73
C ASN A 191 -3.87 1.62 -3.84
N PRO A 192 -3.35 1.26 -5.04
CA PRO A 192 -1.92 1.10 -5.24
C PRO A 192 -1.19 2.45 -5.25
N LEU A 193 -0.18 2.59 -4.39
CA LEU A 193 0.58 3.84 -4.20
C LEU A 193 1.17 4.41 -5.50
N LEU A 194 1.81 3.55 -6.31
CA LEU A 194 2.43 3.98 -7.57
C LEU A 194 1.38 4.50 -8.56
N VAL A 195 0.29 3.76 -8.78
CA VAL A 195 -0.77 4.19 -9.71
C VAL A 195 -1.43 5.47 -9.23
N LYS A 196 -1.71 5.60 -7.92
CA LYS A 196 -2.19 6.85 -7.35
C LYS A 196 -1.27 8.02 -7.72
N ASN A 197 0.04 7.89 -7.50
CA ASN A 197 0.99 8.94 -7.81
C ASN A 197 1.05 9.24 -9.32
N ILE A 198 1.00 8.22 -10.17
CA ILE A 198 0.95 8.35 -11.64
C ILE A 198 -0.27 9.17 -12.07
N LEU A 199 -1.47 8.81 -11.60
CA LEU A 199 -2.71 9.51 -11.95
C LEU A 199 -2.68 10.97 -11.51
N LEU A 200 -2.18 11.23 -10.29
CA LEU A 200 -2.06 12.59 -9.78
C LEU A 200 -1.05 13.41 -10.56
N LYS A 201 0.09 12.83 -10.90
CA LYS A 201 1.11 13.49 -11.72
C LYS A 201 0.58 13.79 -13.12
N ALA A 202 -0.08 12.83 -13.77
CA ALA A 202 -0.70 13.02 -15.07
C ALA A 202 -1.73 14.17 -15.06
N PHE A 203 -2.55 14.25 -14.02
CA PHE A 203 -3.51 15.35 -13.87
C PHE A 203 -2.83 16.70 -13.66
N MET A 204 -1.78 16.75 -12.82
CA MET A 204 -0.97 17.97 -12.61
C MET A 204 -0.24 18.42 -13.89
N ASP A 205 0.07 17.48 -14.79
CA ASP A 205 0.66 17.76 -16.10
C ASP A 205 -0.38 18.23 -17.14
N GLY A 206 -1.63 18.47 -16.72
CA GLY A 206 -2.70 19.04 -17.55
C GLY A 206 -3.46 18.04 -18.40
N LYS A 207 -3.28 16.72 -18.17
CA LYS A 207 -3.89 15.68 -18.99
C LYS A 207 -5.36 15.48 -18.66
N ASN A 208 -6.20 15.36 -19.69
CA ASN A 208 -7.64 15.16 -19.54
C ASN A 208 -8.01 13.69 -19.74
N PHE A 209 -8.24 12.98 -18.63
CA PHE A 209 -8.62 11.57 -18.63
C PHE A 209 -9.70 11.30 -17.57
N HIS A 210 -10.32 10.13 -17.67
CA HIS A 210 -11.31 9.62 -16.72
C HIS A 210 -10.74 8.39 -16.00
N VAL A 211 -10.97 8.27 -14.70
CA VAL A 211 -10.50 7.12 -13.90
C VAL A 211 -11.66 6.24 -13.46
N ILE A 212 -11.59 4.94 -13.75
CA ILE A 212 -12.48 3.93 -13.19
C ILE A 212 -11.75 3.22 -12.04
N VAL A 213 -12.19 3.48 -10.81
CA VAL A 213 -11.67 2.82 -9.61
C VAL A 213 -12.52 1.58 -9.34
N VAL A 214 -11.92 0.42 -9.53
CA VAL A 214 -12.51 -0.88 -9.18
C VAL A 214 -12.16 -1.22 -7.74
N ASP A 215 -13.13 -1.73 -7.00
CA ASP A 215 -12.94 -2.12 -5.61
C ASP A 215 -13.59 -3.47 -5.30
N ALA A 216 -13.11 -4.13 -4.26
CA ALA A 216 -13.61 -5.42 -3.84
C ALA A 216 -13.71 -5.54 -2.32
N LYS A 217 -14.66 -6.38 -1.92
CA LYS A 217 -14.84 -6.79 -0.53
C LYS A 217 -13.66 -7.66 -0.08
N PRO A 218 -13.35 -7.72 1.23
CA PRO A 218 -14.07 -7.06 2.33
C PRO A 218 -13.62 -5.62 2.62
N ARG A 219 -12.38 -5.27 2.28
CA ARG A 219 -11.74 -4.04 2.79
C ARG A 219 -12.14 -2.76 2.05
N MET A 220 -12.56 -2.86 0.79
CA MET A 220 -13.02 -1.72 0.00
C MET A 220 -12.03 -0.52 0.03
N VAL A 221 -10.73 -0.82 -0.16
CA VAL A 221 -9.64 0.16 -0.05
C VAL A 221 -9.62 1.17 -1.20
N GLY A 222 -10.30 0.87 -2.32
CA GLY A 222 -10.42 1.78 -3.46
C GLY A 222 -11.19 3.06 -3.13
N LYS A 223 -12.02 3.07 -2.08
CA LYS A 223 -12.69 4.29 -1.59
C LYS A 223 -11.71 5.42 -1.25
N ASP A 224 -10.55 5.08 -0.69
CA ASP A 224 -9.54 6.07 -0.31
C ASP A 224 -8.89 6.68 -1.55
N LEU A 225 -8.63 5.88 -2.58
CA LEU A 225 -8.13 6.36 -3.86
C LEU A 225 -9.16 7.29 -4.53
N MET A 226 -10.42 6.86 -4.60
CA MET A 226 -11.52 7.66 -5.15
C MET A 226 -11.62 9.02 -4.46
N LYS A 227 -11.67 9.07 -3.12
CA LYS A 227 -11.71 10.33 -2.35
C LYS A 227 -10.53 11.23 -2.70
N CYS A 228 -9.34 10.65 -2.81
CA CYS A 228 -8.08 11.34 -3.09
C CYS A 228 -8.02 11.95 -4.52
N LEU A 229 -8.67 11.29 -5.49
CA LEU A 229 -8.78 11.75 -6.87
C LEU A 229 -9.86 12.84 -7.01
N VAL A 230 -11.04 12.61 -6.42
CA VAL A 230 -12.17 13.55 -6.45
C VAL A 230 -11.81 14.87 -5.76
N SER A 231 -11.11 14.82 -4.61
CA SER A 231 -10.68 16.03 -3.90
C SER A 231 -9.73 16.94 -4.71
N ARG A 232 -9.13 16.41 -5.78
CA ARG A 232 -8.26 17.14 -6.70
C ARG A 232 -8.91 17.47 -8.04
N GLY A 233 -10.17 17.10 -8.24
CA GLY A 233 -10.92 17.40 -9.46
C GLY A 233 -10.75 16.38 -10.60
N VAL A 234 -10.16 15.21 -10.34
CA VAL A 234 -10.03 14.14 -11.35
C VAL A 234 -11.40 13.46 -11.56
N LYS A 235 -11.87 13.40 -12.81
CA LYS A 235 -13.11 12.70 -13.17
C LYS A 235 -12.98 11.22 -12.82
N THR A 236 -13.81 10.75 -11.88
CA THR A 236 -13.66 9.41 -11.32
C THR A 236 -15.03 8.69 -11.27
N THR A 237 -15.07 7.45 -11.76
CA THR A 237 -16.17 6.50 -11.56
C THR A 237 -15.73 5.41 -10.60
N TYR A 238 -16.60 4.99 -9.69
CA TYR A 238 -16.33 3.94 -8.72
C TYR A 238 -17.24 2.74 -8.98
N ILE A 239 -16.65 1.55 -9.10
CA ILE A 239 -17.39 0.31 -9.33
C ILE A 239 -16.88 -0.82 -8.44
N GLN A 240 -17.73 -1.85 -8.28
CA GLN A 240 -17.30 -3.12 -7.69
C GLN A 240 -16.70 -4.04 -8.76
N ILE A 241 -15.84 -4.95 -8.33
CA ILE A 241 -15.20 -5.97 -9.18
C ILE A 241 -16.22 -6.76 -10.04
N ASN A 242 -17.45 -6.95 -9.58
CA ASN A 242 -18.49 -7.66 -10.33
C ASN A 242 -18.95 -6.93 -11.61
N ALA A 243 -18.70 -5.62 -11.71
CA ALA A 243 -19.12 -4.80 -12.86
C ALA A 243 -18.01 -4.64 -13.92
N ILE A 244 -16.84 -5.26 -13.76
CA ILE A 244 -15.68 -5.06 -14.66
C ILE A 244 -16.05 -5.34 -16.12
N ALA A 245 -16.68 -6.49 -16.40
CA ALA A 245 -17.02 -6.86 -17.77
C ALA A 245 -17.97 -5.87 -18.45
N HIS A 246 -18.83 -5.19 -17.67
CA HIS A 246 -19.76 -4.19 -18.20
C HIS A 246 -19.08 -2.87 -18.56
N VAL A 247 -18.00 -2.50 -17.87
CA VAL A 247 -17.30 -1.23 -18.11
C VAL A 247 -16.08 -1.36 -18.99
N MET A 248 -15.54 -2.57 -19.18
CA MET A 248 -14.26 -2.80 -19.87
C MET A 248 -14.27 -2.28 -21.31
N ASN A 249 -15.42 -2.31 -21.99
CA ASN A 249 -15.59 -1.75 -23.34
C ASN A 249 -15.32 -0.24 -23.44
N LYS A 250 -15.36 0.50 -22.33
CA LYS A 250 -15.05 1.93 -22.27
C LYS A 250 -13.60 2.21 -21.87
N VAL A 251 -12.88 1.20 -21.37
CA VAL A 251 -11.54 1.35 -20.81
C VAL A 251 -10.51 1.36 -21.94
N THR A 252 -9.57 2.30 -21.90
CA THR A 252 -8.47 2.37 -22.88
C THR A 252 -7.20 1.73 -22.34
N LYS A 253 -6.91 1.85 -21.04
CA LYS A 253 -5.72 1.27 -20.40
C LYS A 253 -6.04 0.83 -18.97
N VAL A 254 -5.44 -0.28 -18.54
CA VAL A 254 -5.52 -0.77 -17.15
C VAL A 254 -4.18 -0.54 -16.45
N PHE A 255 -4.20 0.14 -15.30
CA PHE A 255 -3.02 0.31 -14.44
C PHE A 255 -3.19 -0.47 -13.14
N LEU A 256 -2.32 -1.46 -12.94
CA LEU A 256 -2.27 -2.27 -11.72
C LEU A 256 -0.98 -1.99 -10.95
N GLY A 257 -1.04 -2.09 -9.63
CA GLY A 257 0.15 -2.08 -8.77
C GLY A 257 0.51 -3.50 -8.34
N ALA A 258 1.76 -3.90 -8.50
CA ALA A 258 2.22 -5.19 -8.01
C ALA A 258 2.76 -5.10 -6.57
N HIS A 259 2.51 -6.16 -5.80
CA HIS A 259 3.18 -6.40 -4.53
C HIS A 259 4.59 -6.95 -4.76
N ALA A 260 4.77 -7.78 -5.79
CA ALA A 260 6.05 -8.29 -6.27
C ALA A 260 5.96 -8.77 -7.74
N MET A 261 7.09 -8.80 -8.44
CA MET A 261 7.24 -9.54 -9.69
C MET A 261 8.06 -10.80 -9.45
N LEU A 262 7.62 -11.94 -9.97
CA LEU A 262 8.30 -13.23 -9.84
C LEU A 262 9.23 -13.50 -11.03
N ALA A 263 10.21 -14.37 -10.84
CA ALA A 263 11.23 -14.67 -11.86
C ALA A 263 10.66 -15.30 -13.14
N ASN A 264 9.47 -15.89 -13.08
CA ASN A 264 8.70 -16.42 -14.21
C ASN A 264 7.80 -15.36 -14.88
N GLY A 265 7.91 -14.09 -14.51
CA GLY A 265 7.15 -12.98 -15.08
C GLY A 265 5.75 -12.78 -14.47
N TYR A 266 5.33 -13.63 -13.55
CA TYR A 266 4.04 -13.46 -12.87
C TYR A 266 4.06 -12.23 -11.95
N ALA A 267 2.97 -11.45 -12.00
CA ALA A 267 2.76 -10.36 -11.05
C ALA A 267 1.98 -10.88 -9.84
N MET A 268 2.57 -10.78 -8.65
CA MET A 268 1.85 -10.97 -7.40
C MET A 268 1.20 -9.65 -7.00
N ALA A 269 -0.12 -9.57 -7.03
CA ALA A 269 -0.89 -8.36 -6.76
C ALA A 269 -2.06 -8.64 -5.80
N SER A 270 -2.85 -7.61 -5.49
CA SER A 270 -4.03 -7.78 -4.63
C SER A 270 -5.04 -8.72 -5.28
N ILE A 271 -5.63 -9.62 -4.50
CA ILE A 271 -6.65 -10.56 -4.98
C ILE A 271 -7.70 -9.88 -5.87
N GLY A 272 -7.92 -10.39 -7.08
CA GLY A 272 -8.79 -9.80 -8.10
C GLY A 272 -8.02 -9.09 -9.22
N SER A 273 -6.72 -8.85 -9.06
CA SER A 273 -5.88 -8.29 -10.13
C SER A 273 -5.76 -9.24 -11.32
N ALA A 274 -5.65 -10.55 -11.10
CA ALA A 274 -5.62 -11.53 -12.19
C ALA A 274 -6.96 -11.58 -12.94
N GLN A 275 -8.08 -11.44 -12.23
CA GLN A 275 -9.41 -11.38 -12.83
C GLN A 275 -9.59 -10.14 -13.71
N ILE A 276 -9.11 -8.97 -13.25
CA ILE A 276 -9.14 -7.74 -14.05
C ILE A 276 -8.29 -7.89 -15.31
N ALA A 277 -7.08 -8.44 -15.17
CA ALA A 277 -6.18 -8.64 -16.30
C ALA A 277 -6.76 -9.60 -17.34
N LEU A 278 -7.40 -10.69 -16.91
CA LEU A 278 -8.09 -11.64 -17.81
C LEU A 278 -9.23 -10.98 -18.59
N VAL A 279 -10.06 -10.18 -17.92
CA VAL A 279 -11.16 -9.47 -18.59
C VAL A 279 -10.61 -8.39 -19.52
N ALA A 280 -9.55 -7.69 -19.13
CA ALA A 280 -8.91 -6.69 -20.00
C ALA A 280 -8.34 -7.33 -21.27
N ASP A 281 -7.66 -8.46 -21.14
CA ASP A 281 -7.11 -9.25 -22.26
C ASP A 281 -8.21 -9.68 -23.24
N SER A 282 -9.35 -10.16 -22.72
CA SER A 282 -10.51 -10.55 -23.53
C SER A 282 -11.12 -9.39 -24.35
N PHE A 283 -10.89 -8.14 -23.93
CA PHE A 283 -11.35 -6.92 -24.60
C PHE A 283 -10.20 -6.20 -25.35
N ASN A 284 -9.02 -6.81 -25.46
CA ASN A 284 -7.82 -6.22 -26.07
C ASN A 284 -7.38 -4.91 -25.40
N VAL A 285 -7.65 -4.76 -24.09
CA VAL A 285 -7.25 -3.58 -23.32
C VAL A 285 -5.87 -3.85 -22.69
N PRO A 286 -4.86 -3.02 -22.93
CA PRO A 286 -3.52 -3.24 -22.42
C PRO A 286 -3.45 -3.09 -20.90
N VAL A 287 -2.72 -4.01 -20.25
CA VAL A 287 -2.50 -4.04 -18.80
C VAL A 287 -1.07 -3.62 -18.48
N LEU A 288 -0.95 -2.49 -17.78
CA LEU A 288 0.31 -1.90 -17.36
C LEU A 288 0.48 -2.13 -15.85
N VAL A 289 1.50 -2.91 -15.49
CA VAL A 289 1.82 -3.23 -14.10
C VAL A 289 2.94 -2.31 -13.59
N CYS A 290 2.67 -1.53 -12.56
CA CYS A 290 3.64 -0.65 -11.93
C CYS A 290 4.32 -1.38 -10.76
N CYS A 291 5.65 -1.49 -10.81
CA CYS A 291 6.42 -2.16 -9.77
C CYS A 291 7.86 -1.63 -9.68
N GLU A 292 8.33 -1.34 -8.47
CA GLU A 292 9.73 -1.02 -8.21
C GLU A 292 10.62 -2.27 -8.31
N THR A 293 11.84 -2.16 -8.85
CA THR A 293 12.70 -3.35 -9.06
C THR A 293 13.10 -4.06 -7.76
N PHE A 294 13.12 -3.35 -6.62
CA PHE A 294 13.43 -3.95 -5.32
C PHE A 294 12.37 -4.93 -4.81
N LYS A 295 11.20 -4.98 -5.47
CA LYS A 295 10.14 -5.95 -5.19
C LYS A 295 10.20 -7.18 -6.10
N PHE A 296 11.24 -7.32 -6.91
CA PHE A 296 11.40 -8.51 -7.76
C PHE A 296 11.88 -9.69 -6.91
N SER A 297 11.38 -10.88 -7.21
CA SER A 297 11.71 -12.11 -6.47
C SER A 297 12.29 -13.16 -7.40
N GLU A 298 13.38 -13.80 -6.98
CA GLU A 298 13.96 -14.98 -7.64
C GLU A 298 13.02 -16.21 -7.62
N LYS A 299 12.00 -16.19 -6.77
CA LYS A 299 11.04 -17.28 -6.67
C LYS A 299 10.17 -17.34 -7.92
N ALA A 300 9.91 -18.56 -8.38
CA ALA A 300 8.85 -18.86 -9.33
C ALA A 300 7.74 -19.61 -8.59
N ILE A 301 6.54 -19.03 -8.57
CA ILE A 301 5.35 -19.63 -7.96
C ILE A 301 4.34 -19.78 -9.10
N LEU A 302 3.73 -20.97 -9.19
CA LEU A 302 2.83 -21.33 -10.28
C LEU A 302 1.35 -21.18 -9.91
N ASP A 303 1.04 -21.30 -8.61
CA ASP A 303 -0.33 -21.22 -8.12
C ASP A 303 -0.52 -20.13 -7.06
N SER A 304 -1.74 -19.59 -6.99
CA SER A 304 -2.07 -18.60 -5.95
C SER A 304 -2.25 -19.25 -4.58
N PHE A 305 -2.42 -20.57 -4.50
CA PHE A 305 -2.56 -21.28 -3.23
C PHE A 305 -1.25 -21.36 -2.45
N ALA A 306 -0.09 -21.46 -3.10
CA ALA A 306 1.20 -21.35 -2.42
C ALA A 306 1.42 -19.97 -1.77
N LEU A 307 0.72 -18.93 -2.24
CA LEU A 307 0.74 -17.59 -1.61
C LEU A 307 -0.13 -17.49 -0.35
N SER A 308 -1.01 -18.46 -0.08
CA SER A 308 -1.97 -18.45 1.03
C SER A 308 -1.31 -18.30 2.41
N LYS A 309 -0.02 -18.67 2.54
CA LYS A 309 0.77 -18.42 3.74
C LYS A 309 0.89 -16.94 4.10
N SER A 310 0.63 -16.02 3.16
CA SER A 310 0.60 -14.56 3.35
C SER A 310 -0.83 -14.00 3.52
N GLY A 311 -1.80 -14.87 3.88
CA GLY A 311 -3.22 -14.58 3.96
C GLY A 311 -3.62 -13.42 4.89
N PRO A 312 -4.89 -13.00 4.84
CA PRO A 312 -5.37 -11.87 5.61
C PRO A 312 -5.32 -12.17 7.11
N LEU A 313 -5.11 -11.10 7.87
CA LEU A 313 -4.86 -11.13 9.31
C LEU A 313 -5.99 -11.82 10.08
N LYS A 314 -7.24 -11.71 9.61
CA LYS A 314 -8.44 -12.37 10.14
C LYS A 314 -9.53 -12.52 9.05
N PRO A 315 -9.51 -13.60 8.25
CA PRO A 315 -10.44 -13.79 7.13
C PRO A 315 -11.92 -13.69 7.53
N GLN A 316 -12.25 -14.17 8.74
CA GLN A 316 -13.62 -14.25 9.24
C GLN A 316 -14.14 -12.92 9.77
N GLU A 317 -13.36 -12.20 10.58
CA GLU A 317 -13.78 -10.88 11.12
C GLU A 317 -14.00 -9.86 9.99
N ASP A 318 -13.10 -9.82 9.00
CA ASP A 318 -13.23 -8.94 7.83
C ASP A 318 -14.51 -9.30 7.00
N PHE A 319 -14.87 -10.58 6.92
CA PHE A 319 -16.06 -11.04 6.20
C PHE A 319 -17.36 -10.75 6.95
N PHE A 320 -17.43 -11.02 8.26
CA PHE A 320 -18.66 -10.87 9.05
C PHE A 320 -18.96 -9.41 9.45
N ASN A 321 -17.95 -8.56 9.62
CA ASN A 321 -18.15 -7.13 9.89
C ASN A 321 -18.73 -6.35 8.69
N TYR A 322 -18.75 -6.96 7.51
CA TYR A 322 -19.25 -6.37 6.26
C TYR A 322 -20.75 -6.00 6.31
N GLY A 323 -21.55 -6.65 7.16
CA GLY A 323 -23.00 -6.40 7.27
C GLY A 323 -23.39 -5.16 8.09
N ASN A 324 -22.48 -4.55 8.85
CA ASN A 324 -22.84 -3.60 9.92
C ASN A 324 -22.61 -2.12 9.57
N THR A 325 -22.35 -1.78 8.31
CA THR A 325 -22.06 -0.39 7.89
C THR A 325 -23.32 0.48 7.68
N GLY A 326 -24.51 -0.04 7.97
CA GLY A 326 -25.77 0.71 7.96
C GLY A 326 -26.34 0.86 9.37
N LYS A 327 -26.02 1.96 10.05
CA LYS A 327 -26.69 2.53 11.25
C LYS A 327 -27.15 1.57 12.35
N SER A 328 -26.43 1.54 13.48
CA SER A 328 -27.02 1.68 14.83
C SER A 328 -25.92 1.62 15.90
N LYS A 329 -25.82 2.67 16.73
CA LYS A 329 -25.05 2.66 17.99
C LYS A 329 -25.71 1.80 19.08
N ASP A 330 -26.82 1.15 18.78
CA ASP A 330 -27.49 0.16 19.63
C ASP A 330 -27.30 -1.25 19.04
N SER A 331 -26.16 -1.86 19.34
CA SER A 331 -25.94 -3.29 19.05
C SER A 331 -25.29 -3.99 20.24
N LYS A 332 -25.92 -3.83 21.41
CA LYS A 332 -25.78 -4.78 22.53
C LYS A 332 -26.43 -6.15 22.24
N GLY A 333 -27.08 -6.34 21.08
CA GLY A 333 -27.85 -7.54 20.73
C GLY A 333 -27.30 -8.45 19.62
N ILE A 334 -26.14 -8.17 19.00
CA ILE A 334 -25.56 -9.00 17.92
C ILE A 334 -24.25 -9.67 18.36
N LYS A 335 -24.03 -9.83 19.67
CA LYS A 335 -23.01 -10.79 20.16
C LYS A 335 -23.59 -12.19 20.33
N SER A 336 -24.90 -12.31 20.56
CA SER A 336 -25.57 -13.59 20.83
C SER A 336 -25.80 -14.48 19.60
N LYS A 337 -25.82 -13.93 18.37
CA LYS A 337 -25.95 -14.74 17.14
C LYS A 337 -24.62 -15.20 16.53
N GLN A 338 -23.49 -14.65 17.01
CA GLN A 338 -22.15 -14.99 16.52
C GLN A 338 -21.72 -16.40 16.95
N ASP A 339 -22.10 -16.80 18.17
CA ASP A 339 -21.79 -18.13 18.72
C ASP A 339 -22.78 -19.22 18.28
N GLU A 340 -24.03 -18.87 17.92
CA GLU A 340 -25.06 -19.85 17.53
C GLU A 340 -24.87 -20.39 16.11
N VAL A 341 -24.37 -19.58 15.16
CA VAL A 341 -24.04 -20.05 13.80
C VAL A 341 -22.73 -20.84 13.79
N GLN A 342 -21.76 -20.46 14.63
CA GLN A 342 -20.47 -21.16 14.72
C GLN A 342 -20.55 -22.54 15.36
N LYS A 343 -21.50 -22.78 16.28
CA LYS A 343 -21.68 -24.10 16.91
C LYS A 343 -22.41 -25.13 16.04
N LYS A 344 -23.08 -24.74 14.94
CA LYS A 344 -23.95 -25.65 14.17
C LYS A 344 -23.47 -26.08 12.78
N GLU A 345 -22.38 -25.55 12.22
CA GLU A 345 -21.90 -26.01 10.90
C GLU A 345 -20.39 -26.23 10.83
N LYS A 346 -19.92 -27.40 11.27
CA LYS A 346 -18.55 -27.92 11.00
C LYS A 346 -18.23 -28.14 9.50
N LYS A 347 -19.06 -27.65 8.56
CA LYS A 347 -18.95 -27.87 7.11
C LYS A 347 -18.63 -26.61 6.29
N VAL A 348 -18.68 -25.41 6.88
CA VAL A 348 -18.47 -24.15 6.15
C VAL A 348 -17.13 -23.52 6.53
N ASN A 349 -16.23 -23.43 5.54
CA ASN A 349 -14.94 -22.76 5.69
C ASN A 349 -14.97 -21.40 4.98
N VAL A 350 -14.82 -20.31 5.73
CA VAL A 350 -14.67 -18.97 5.18
C VAL A 350 -13.20 -18.75 4.82
N LEU A 351 -12.92 -18.59 3.52
CA LEU A 351 -11.58 -18.29 2.99
C LEU A 351 -11.57 -16.89 2.38
N SER A 352 -10.60 -16.08 2.79
CA SER A 352 -10.25 -14.84 2.10
C SER A 352 -8.75 -14.91 1.79
N LEU A 353 -8.39 -14.75 0.53
CA LEU A 353 -6.99 -14.59 0.13
C LEU A 353 -6.68 -13.09 0.05
N SER A 354 -5.41 -12.71 0.22
CA SER A 354 -4.97 -11.31 0.08
C SER A 354 -4.35 -11.00 -1.27
N TYR A 355 -3.75 -12.02 -1.91
CA TYR A 355 -2.98 -11.88 -3.12
C TYR A 355 -3.37 -12.95 -4.14
N ASP A 356 -3.25 -12.62 -5.42
CA ASP A 356 -3.30 -13.54 -6.53
C ASP A 356 -2.07 -13.37 -7.44
N LEU A 357 -1.94 -14.30 -8.38
CA LEU A 357 -0.89 -14.30 -9.39
C LEU A 357 -1.51 -14.00 -10.76
N THR A 358 -1.09 -12.90 -11.37
CA THR A 358 -1.43 -12.56 -12.76
C THR A 358 -0.40 -13.17 -13.70
N PRO A 359 -0.80 -14.04 -14.64
CA PRO A 359 0.08 -14.60 -15.65
C PRO A 359 0.74 -13.52 -16.53
N PRO A 360 1.99 -13.73 -16.98
CA PRO A 360 2.69 -12.79 -17.84
C PRO A 360 2.00 -12.59 -19.20
N SER A 361 1.20 -13.55 -19.67
CA SER A 361 0.44 -13.43 -20.92
C SER A 361 -0.57 -12.29 -20.91
N PHE A 362 -1.11 -11.93 -19.74
CA PHE A 362 -2.06 -10.82 -19.59
C PHE A 362 -1.37 -9.49 -19.27
N ILE A 363 -0.04 -9.46 -19.15
CA ILE A 363 0.72 -8.27 -18.79
C ILE A 363 1.35 -7.71 -20.06
N THR A 364 0.83 -6.58 -20.54
CA THR A 364 1.38 -5.90 -21.71
C THR A 364 2.76 -5.30 -21.41
N MET A 365 2.91 -4.69 -20.23
CA MET A 365 4.15 -4.00 -19.87
C MET A 365 4.29 -3.82 -18.36
N ILE A 366 5.52 -3.88 -17.87
CA ILE A 366 5.91 -3.53 -16.51
C ILE A 366 6.58 -2.16 -16.54
N ILE A 367 6.06 -1.22 -15.75
CA ILE A 367 6.65 0.11 -15.55
C ILE A 367 7.54 0.04 -14.31
N THR A 368 8.85 0.18 -14.53
CA THR A 368 9.88 0.25 -13.48
C THR A 368 10.64 1.58 -13.55
N GLU A 369 11.48 1.84 -12.56
CA GLU A 369 12.35 3.01 -12.53
C GLU A 369 13.51 2.95 -13.55
N LYS A 370 13.86 1.75 -14.03
CA LYS A 370 14.93 1.56 -15.01
C LYS A 370 14.41 1.73 -16.44
N SER A 371 13.29 1.07 -16.75
CA SER A 371 12.67 1.13 -18.08
C SER A 371 11.27 0.50 -18.10
N PHE A 372 10.63 0.60 -19.26
CA PHE A 372 9.49 -0.24 -19.61
C PHE A 372 9.97 -1.62 -20.01
N LEU A 373 9.46 -2.66 -19.34
CA LEU A 373 9.94 -4.03 -19.50
C LEU A 373 8.79 -4.98 -19.86
N PRO A 374 9.01 -5.96 -20.74
CA PRO A 374 8.11 -7.09 -20.86
C PRO A 374 8.25 -8.00 -19.62
N ALA A 375 7.23 -8.80 -19.34
CA ALA A 375 7.22 -9.70 -18.18
C ALA A 375 8.34 -10.76 -18.21
N SER A 376 8.81 -11.14 -19.40
CA SER A 376 9.94 -12.05 -19.58
C SER A 376 11.30 -11.48 -19.13
N SER A 377 11.44 -10.15 -19.04
CA SER A 377 12.70 -9.50 -18.66
C SER A 377 12.94 -9.45 -17.15
N VAL A 378 11.97 -9.87 -16.32
CA VAL A 378 12.09 -9.80 -14.85
C VAL A 378 13.32 -10.56 -14.35
N SER A 379 13.59 -11.76 -14.89
CA SER A 379 14.74 -12.57 -14.49
C SER A 379 16.08 -11.89 -14.83
N ALA A 380 16.16 -11.18 -15.96
CA ALA A 380 17.36 -10.44 -16.35
C ALA A 380 17.63 -9.26 -15.42
N VAL A 381 16.58 -8.52 -15.03
CA VAL A 381 16.70 -7.41 -14.08
C VAL A 381 17.15 -7.90 -12.71
N ILE A 382 16.62 -9.05 -12.25
CA ILE A 382 17.05 -9.67 -10.99
C ILE A 382 18.56 -9.98 -11.05
N ARG A 383 19.04 -10.61 -12.13
CA ARG A 383 20.47 -10.93 -12.29
C ARG A 383 21.35 -9.67 -12.25
N ASN A 384 20.98 -8.64 -13.02
CA ASN A 384 21.73 -7.38 -13.05
C ASN A 384 21.76 -6.71 -11.68
N ARG A 385 20.65 -6.74 -10.95
CA ARG A 385 20.56 -6.20 -9.59
C ARG A 385 21.46 -6.97 -8.62
N THR A 386 21.50 -8.30 -8.71
CA THR A 386 22.38 -9.11 -7.85
C THR A 386 23.85 -8.76 -8.08
N HIS A 387 24.25 -8.48 -9.32
CA HIS A 387 25.59 -7.98 -9.63
C HIS A 387 25.85 -6.56 -9.11
N GLU A 388 24.87 -5.64 -9.19
CA GLU A 388 24.99 -4.27 -8.67
C GLU A 388 25.11 -4.20 -7.14
N LEU A 389 24.63 -5.22 -6.42
CA LEU A 389 24.62 -5.28 -4.94
C LEU A 389 25.75 -6.14 -4.33
N GLN A 390 26.48 -6.89 -5.16
CA GLN A 390 27.70 -7.62 -4.78
C GLN A 390 28.90 -6.70 -4.82
#